data_AF-A0A074Y2D0-F1
#
_entry.id   AF-A0A074Y2D0-F1
#
_cell.length_a   1.000
_cell.length_b   1.000
_cell.length_c   1.000
_cell.angle_alpha   90.00
_cell.angle_beta   90.00
_cell.angle_gamma   90.00
#
_symmetry.space_group_name_H-M   'P 1'
#
loop_
_entity.id
_entity.type
_entity.pdbx_description
1 polymer ?
#
loop_
_entity_poly.entity_id
_entity_poly.type
_entity_poly.pdbx_seq_one_letter_code
_entity_poly.pdbx_strand_id
1 'polypeptide(L)'
;MRSTSFYTGLAAISLGSGLASAQCQVYGIDFQSGGSYFQNSELTDPFTLVQEFSGCSNDTANNIFVDPNGDQYQCSDTPLTPDYEPETVTCSDWPKDKLYSGDWSMIVISNNGDADPIAFQRDFSLSVGTPTTITYTPTVT
;
A
#
# COMPACT_ATOMS: atom_id res chain seq x y z
N MET A 1 -43.09 50.69 36.24
CA MET A 1 -42.99 49.30 36.73
C MET A 1 -42.27 48.47 35.66
N ARG A 2 -41.09 47.94 36.00
CA ARG A 2 -40.30 47.01 35.18
C ARG A 2 -41.00 45.65 35.15
N SER A 3 -41.06 45.01 33.99
CA SER A 3 -41.15 43.55 33.92
C SER A 3 -40.33 43.06 32.74
N THR A 4 -39.13 42.56 33.05
CA THR A 4 -38.23 41.82 32.15
C THR A 4 -38.60 40.35 32.21
N SER A 5 -39.04 39.76 31.10
CA SER A 5 -39.25 38.32 30.99
C SER A 5 -38.07 37.70 30.23
N PHE A 6 -37.27 36.90 30.94
CA PHE A 6 -36.18 36.10 30.41
C PHE A 6 -36.75 34.82 29.80
N TYR A 7 -36.44 34.55 28.52
CA TYR A 7 -36.66 33.23 27.92
C TYR A 7 -35.32 32.50 27.87
N THR A 8 -35.18 31.49 28.72
CA THR A 8 -34.05 30.58 28.83
C THR A 8 -34.05 29.64 27.62
N GLY A 9 -32.93 29.64 26.88
CA GLY A 9 -32.71 28.73 25.76
C GLY A 9 -32.33 27.32 26.21
N LEU A 10 -32.81 26.32 25.47
CA LEU A 10 -32.31 24.94 25.48
C LEU A 10 -31.59 24.70 24.16
N ALA A 11 -30.26 24.86 24.17
CA ALA A 11 -29.40 24.39 23.09
C ALA A 11 -29.03 22.93 23.39
N ALA A 12 -29.58 21.99 22.60
CA ALA A 12 -29.16 20.60 22.63
C ALA A 12 -27.78 20.50 21.96
N ILE A 13 -26.73 20.26 22.74
CA ILE A 13 -25.40 19.94 22.23
C ILE A 13 -25.43 18.45 21.87
N SER A 14 -25.60 18.13 20.59
CA SER A 14 -25.33 16.80 20.08
C SER A 14 -23.82 16.56 20.17
N LEU A 15 -23.40 15.77 21.15
CA LEU A 15 -22.07 15.16 21.16
C LEU A 15 -21.98 14.27 19.93
N GLY A 16 -21.33 14.76 18.88
CA GLY A 16 -20.91 13.92 17.77
C GLY A 16 -19.96 12.87 18.35
N SER A 17 -20.45 11.64 18.50
CA SER A 17 -19.61 10.48 18.74
C SER A 17 -18.75 10.30 17.50
N GLY A 18 -17.58 10.95 17.48
CA GLY A 18 -16.51 10.59 16.57
C GLY A 18 -16.13 9.16 16.92
N LEU A 19 -16.75 8.20 16.24
CA LEU A 19 -16.23 6.85 16.18
C LEU A 19 -14.81 7.02 15.66
N ALA A 20 -13.82 6.77 16.53
CA ALA A 20 -12.47 6.57 16.09
C ALA A 20 -12.48 5.26 15.31
N SER A 21 -12.88 5.31 14.03
CA SER A 21 -12.51 4.28 13.08
C SER A 21 -10.99 4.23 13.11
N ALA A 22 -10.41 3.10 13.48
CA ALA A 22 -9.01 2.88 13.16
C ALA A 22 -8.89 3.13 11.65
N GLN A 23 -8.11 4.14 11.24
CA GLN A 23 -7.92 4.38 9.82
C GLN A 23 -7.23 3.15 9.27
N CYS A 24 -7.82 2.48 8.27
CA CYS A 24 -7.18 1.34 7.60
C CYS A 24 -5.75 1.72 7.21
N GLN A 25 -4.78 0.92 7.66
CA GLN A 25 -3.37 1.11 7.39
C GLN A 25 -2.89 0.05 6.39
N VAL A 26 -1.97 0.44 5.52
CA VAL A 26 -1.33 -0.44 4.53
C VAL A 26 0.18 -0.37 4.73
N TYR A 27 0.82 -1.53 4.84
CA TYR A 27 2.26 -1.66 5.03
C TYR A 27 2.87 -2.48 3.91
N GLY A 28 3.98 -1.99 3.32
CA GLY A 28 4.81 -2.81 2.43
C GLY A 28 5.89 -3.53 3.22
N ILE A 29 6.05 -4.84 3.05
CA ILE A 29 7.08 -5.62 3.76
C ILE A 29 8.42 -5.55 3.02
N ASP A 30 8.41 -5.93 1.75
CA ASP A 30 9.59 -6.05 0.91
C ASP A 30 9.90 -4.77 0.14
N PHE A 31 8.87 -4.07 -0.35
CA PHE A 31 8.98 -2.77 -1.00
C PHE A 31 8.29 -1.68 -0.18
N GLN A 32 9.09 -0.83 0.43
CA GLN A 32 8.69 0.28 1.29
C GLN A 32 8.81 1.61 0.54
N SER A 33 7.98 2.58 0.95
CA SER A 33 8.01 3.93 0.37
C SER A 33 9.38 4.59 0.59
N GLY A 34 9.96 5.17 -0.47
CA GLY A 34 11.29 5.75 -0.52
C GLY A 34 12.44 4.74 -0.60
N GLY A 35 12.14 3.43 -0.64
CA GLY A 35 13.14 2.38 -0.73
C GLY A 35 13.81 2.28 -2.11
N SER A 36 14.94 1.58 -2.16
CA SER A 36 15.65 1.27 -3.40
C SER A 36 16.04 -0.20 -3.42
N TYR A 37 15.65 -0.90 -4.48
CA TYR A 37 15.71 -2.36 -4.54
C TYR A 37 16.30 -2.84 -5.86
N PHE A 38 17.07 -3.92 -5.82
CA PHE A 38 17.62 -4.55 -7.02
C PHE A 38 16.67 -5.62 -7.55
N GLN A 39 16.48 -5.68 -8.86
CA GLN A 39 15.80 -6.78 -9.54
C GLN A 39 16.72 -7.46 -10.56
N ASN A 40 16.73 -8.79 -10.53
CA ASN A 40 17.50 -9.59 -11.47
C ASN A 40 16.78 -9.63 -12.82
N SER A 41 17.37 -9.02 -13.85
CA SER A 41 16.83 -9.00 -15.22
C SER A 41 16.88 -10.35 -15.94
N GLU A 42 17.53 -11.36 -15.37
CA GLU A 42 17.60 -12.72 -15.96
C GLU A 42 16.42 -13.61 -15.53
N LEU A 43 15.61 -13.13 -14.59
CA LEU A 43 14.44 -13.84 -14.08
C LEU A 43 13.21 -13.53 -14.92
N THR A 44 12.42 -14.56 -15.23
CA THR A 44 11.19 -14.44 -16.02
C THR A 44 9.93 -14.63 -15.18
N ASP A 45 10.08 -14.88 -13.87
CA ASP A 45 8.94 -14.91 -12.96
C ASP A 45 8.33 -13.50 -12.81
N PRO A 46 7.01 -13.41 -12.58
CA PRO A 46 6.33 -12.16 -12.32
C PRO A 46 7.00 -11.35 -11.22
N PHE A 47 6.98 -10.02 -11.35
CA PHE A 47 7.25 -9.14 -10.24
C PHE A 47 6.18 -9.35 -9.15
N THR A 48 6.65 -9.52 -7.92
CA THR A 48 5.80 -9.71 -6.75
C THR A 48 6.23 -8.75 -5.66
N LEU A 49 5.26 -8.30 -4.87
CA LEU A 49 5.50 -7.60 -3.61
C LEU A 49 4.58 -8.12 -2.51
N VAL A 50 4.93 -7.87 -1.27
CA VAL A 50 4.17 -8.30 -0.10
C VAL A 50 3.69 -7.09 0.69
N GLN A 51 2.43 -7.15 1.11
CA GLN A 51 1.79 -6.10 1.89
C GLN A 51 0.92 -6.67 3.01
N GLU A 52 0.72 -5.87 4.05
CA GLU A 52 -0.15 -6.20 5.18
C GLU A 52 -1.10 -5.04 5.46
N PHE A 53 -2.23 -5.36 6.06
CA PHE A 53 -3.30 -4.42 6.37
C PHE A 53 -3.57 -4.39 7.87
N SER A 54 -4.05 -3.26 8.40
CA SER A 54 -4.56 -3.21 9.78
C SER A 54 -5.69 -2.21 9.97
N GLY A 55 -6.70 -2.61 10.75
CA GLY A 55 -7.86 -1.77 11.04
C GLY A 55 -8.78 -1.58 9.83
N CYS A 56 -8.70 -2.47 8.85
CA CYS A 56 -9.47 -2.38 7.62
C CYS A 56 -10.79 -3.15 7.72
N SER A 57 -11.79 -2.69 6.97
CA SER A 57 -13.03 -3.46 6.78
C SER A 57 -12.76 -4.70 5.93
N ASN A 58 -13.59 -5.74 6.08
CA ASN A 58 -13.54 -6.91 5.20
C ASN A 58 -13.93 -6.51 3.77
N ASP A 59 -12.92 -6.31 2.93
CA ASP A 59 -13.03 -5.94 1.52
C ASP A 59 -11.79 -6.44 0.75
N THR A 60 -11.74 -6.18 -0.55
CA THR A 60 -10.67 -6.59 -1.46
C THR A 60 -9.98 -5.39 -2.09
N ALA A 61 -8.68 -5.24 -1.83
CA ALA A 61 -7.85 -4.24 -2.48
C ALA A 61 -7.56 -4.60 -3.93
N ASN A 62 -7.70 -3.60 -4.81
CA ASN A 62 -7.20 -3.60 -6.17
C ASN A 62 -5.80 -2.98 -6.14
N ASN A 63 -4.83 -3.69 -6.70
CA ASN A 63 -3.43 -3.29 -6.67
C ASN A 63 -2.98 -2.84 -8.06
N ILE A 64 -2.47 -1.62 -8.16
CA ILE A 64 -2.08 -0.99 -9.42
C ILE A 64 -0.59 -0.68 -9.36
N PHE A 65 0.17 -1.31 -10.25
CA PHE A 65 1.59 -1.05 -10.45
C PHE A 65 1.78 0.04 -11.49
N VAL A 66 2.55 1.06 -11.16
CA VAL A 66 2.79 2.22 -12.00
C VAL A 66 4.25 2.24 -12.43
N ASP A 67 4.47 2.29 -13.74
CA ASP A 67 5.81 2.31 -14.31
C ASP A 67 6.46 3.70 -14.24
N PRO A 68 7.78 3.81 -14.51
CA PRO A 68 8.48 5.09 -14.52
C PRO A 68 8.00 6.11 -15.56
N ASN A 69 7.18 5.71 -16.55
CA ASN A 69 6.53 6.62 -17.50
C ASN A 69 5.17 7.12 -16.98
N GLY A 70 4.65 6.53 -15.91
CA GLY A 70 3.34 6.81 -15.34
C GLY A 70 2.21 5.92 -15.87
N ASP A 71 2.54 4.89 -16.66
CA ASP A 71 1.55 3.92 -17.15
C ASP A 71 1.13 2.97 -16.03
N GLN A 72 -0.16 2.63 -15.99
CA GLN A 72 -0.78 1.89 -14.88
C GLN A 72 -1.19 0.48 -15.32
N TYR A 73 -0.90 -0.50 -14.45
CA TYR A 73 -1.12 -1.91 -14.72
C TYR A 73 -1.76 -2.57 -13.50
N GLN A 74 -2.89 -3.24 -13.71
CA GLN A 74 -3.55 -4.00 -12.67
C GLN A 74 -2.71 -5.25 -12.33
N CYS A 75 -2.46 -5.46 -11.03
CA CYS A 75 -1.90 -6.69 -10.49
C CYS A 75 -2.98 -7.50 -9.76
N SER A 76 -2.61 -8.64 -9.16
CA SER A 76 -3.58 -9.45 -8.41
C SER A 76 -4.20 -8.66 -7.25
N ASP A 77 -5.46 -8.94 -6.97
CA ASP A 77 -6.15 -8.39 -5.81
C ASP A 77 -5.68 -9.06 -4.51
N THR A 78 -5.88 -8.39 -3.38
CA THR A 78 -5.53 -8.91 -2.05
C THR A 78 -6.64 -8.63 -1.03
N PRO A 79 -6.98 -9.56 -0.13
CA PRO A 79 -7.93 -9.29 0.94
C PRO A 79 -7.35 -8.26 1.92
N LEU A 80 -8.21 -7.42 2.50
CA LEU A 80 -7.80 -6.43 3.52
C LEU A 80 -7.77 -6.98 4.95
N THR A 81 -8.22 -8.22 5.14
CA THR A 81 -8.31 -8.89 6.44
C THR A 81 -7.90 -10.36 6.31
N PRO A 82 -7.31 -10.98 7.35
CA PRO A 82 -7.12 -10.44 8.70
C PRO A 82 -5.96 -9.46 8.81
N ASP A 83 -5.95 -8.69 9.90
CA ASP A 83 -4.88 -7.75 10.22
C ASP A 83 -3.53 -8.46 10.31
N TYR A 84 -2.50 -7.84 9.74
CA TYR A 84 -1.10 -8.29 9.77
C TYR A 84 -0.87 -9.67 9.14
N GLU A 85 -1.76 -10.13 8.25
CA GLU A 85 -1.49 -11.30 7.40
C GLU A 85 -0.76 -10.85 6.12
N PRO A 86 0.40 -11.45 5.79
CA PRO A 86 1.14 -11.11 4.58
C PRO A 86 0.39 -11.51 3.31
N GLU A 87 0.01 -10.52 2.51
CA GLU A 87 -0.65 -10.70 1.23
C GLU A 87 0.32 -10.43 0.07
N THR A 88 0.41 -11.38 -0.86
CA THR A 88 1.31 -11.26 -2.03
C THR A 88 0.55 -10.68 -3.22
N VAL A 89 1.03 -9.55 -3.72
CA VAL A 89 0.61 -8.97 -5.00
C VAL A 89 1.48 -9.55 -6.12
N THR A 90 0.84 -10.04 -7.18
CA THR A 90 1.50 -10.60 -8.36
C THR A 90 1.16 -9.77 -9.60
N CYS A 91 2.17 -9.21 -10.26
CA CYS A 91 2.02 -8.41 -11.47
C CYS A 91 2.38 -9.26 -12.70
N SER A 92 1.43 -10.08 -13.17
CA SER A 92 1.67 -11.11 -14.20
C SER A 92 2.15 -10.56 -15.55
N ASP A 93 1.75 -9.34 -15.92
CA ASP A 93 2.17 -8.69 -17.16
C ASP A 93 3.59 -8.10 -17.09
N TRP A 94 4.15 -8.05 -15.88
CA TRP A 94 5.49 -7.54 -15.56
C TRP A 94 6.40 -8.67 -15.03
N PRO A 95 6.82 -9.63 -15.87
CA PRO A 95 7.94 -10.49 -15.52
C PRO A 95 9.22 -9.66 -15.30
N LYS A 96 10.11 -10.15 -14.43
CA LYS A 96 11.28 -9.40 -13.97
C LYS A 96 12.25 -8.99 -15.09
N ASP A 97 12.30 -9.75 -16.18
CA ASP A 97 13.09 -9.46 -17.39
C ASP A 97 12.53 -8.30 -18.24
N LYS A 98 11.28 -7.88 -18.01
CA LYS A 98 10.69 -6.67 -18.61
C LYS A 98 10.82 -5.42 -17.74
N LEU A 99 11.19 -5.57 -16.46
CA LEU A 99 11.41 -4.41 -15.60
C LEU A 99 12.62 -3.60 -16.10
N TYR A 100 12.65 -2.34 -15.71
CA TYR A 100 13.78 -1.45 -15.99
C TYR A 100 13.98 -0.47 -14.83
N SER A 101 15.21 0.06 -14.76
CA SER A 101 15.59 0.95 -13.67
C SER A 101 14.81 2.26 -13.72
N GLY A 102 14.33 2.72 -12.58
CA GLY A 102 13.54 3.94 -12.46
C GLY A 102 12.73 3.99 -11.17
N ASP A 103 11.89 5.02 -11.07
CA ASP A 103 10.95 5.20 -9.98
C ASP A 103 9.63 4.52 -10.33
N TRP A 104 9.16 3.65 -9.45
CA TRP A 104 7.94 2.87 -9.58
C TRP A 104 6.99 3.20 -8.43
N SER A 105 5.70 2.96 -8.62
CA SER A 105 4.72 3.09 -7.54
C SER A 105 3.82 1.87 -7.44
N MET A 106 3.38 1.56 -6.23
CA MET A 106 2.28 0.63 -5.98
C MET A 106 1.14 1.42 -5.33
N ILE A 107 0.00 1.46 -6.02
CA ILE A 107 -1.25 2.05 -5.55
C ILE A 107 -2.17 0.92 -5.09
N VAL A 108 -2.73 1.06 -3.89
CA VAL A 108 -3.65 0.12 -3.28
C VAL A 108 -4.96 0.86 -3.02
N ILE A 109 -6.03 0.44 -3.69
CA ILE A 109 -7.35 1.07 -3.59
C ILE A 109 -8.43 0.03 -3.29
N SER A 110 -9.39 0.42 -2.46
CA SER A 110 -10.59 -0.37 -2.18
C SER A 110 -11.73 0.57 -1.87
N ASN A 111 -12.84 0.42 -2.59
CA ASN A 111 -14.13 1.02 -2.29
C ASN A 111 -15.25 0.34 -3.10
N ASN A 112 -15.02 -0.89 -3.60
CA ASN A 112 -15.93 -1.60 -4.50
C ASN A 112 -17.02 -2.40 -3.75
N GLY A 113 -17.39 -1.93 -2.54
CA GLY A 113 -18.39 -2.53 -1.65
C GLY A 113 -18.90 -1.54 -0.59
N ASP A 114 -19.56 -2.05 0.47
CA ASP A 114 -20.10 -1.24 1.59
C ASP A 114 -19.05 -0.94 2.69
N ALA A 115 -17.76 -0.96 2.34
CA ALA A 115 -16.63 -0.80 3.25
C ALA A 115 -16.07 0.64 3.24
N ASP A 116 -15.29 0.98 4.27
CA ASP A 116 -14.58 2.26 4.30
C ASP A 116 -13.55 2.32 3.16
N PRO A 117 -13.51 3.43 2.39
CA PRO A 117 -12.61 3.54 1.26
C PRO A 117 -11.15 3.61 1.71
N ILE A 118 -10.27 2.96 0.96
CA ILE A 118 -8.82 3.05 1.13
C ILE A 118 -8.22 3.56 -0.18
N ALA A 119 -7.19 4.40 -0.05
CA ALA A 119 -6.35 4.84 -1.14
C ALA A 119 -4.96 5.09 -0.58
N PHE A 120 -4.03 4.20 -0.91
CA PHE A 120 -2.66 4.26 -0.45
C PHE A 120 -1.72 4.17 -1.66
N GLN A 121 -0.64 4.92 -1.63
CA GLN A 121 0.42 4.85 -2.63
C GLN A 121 1.76 4.74 -1.90
N ARG A 122 2.62 3.86 -2.40
CA ARG A 122 4.04 3.84 -2.05
C ARG A 122 4.87 4.00 -3.32
N ASP A 123 5.93 4.78 -3.21
CA ASP A 123 6.87 5.04 -4.29
C ASP A 123 8.22 4.41 -3.93
N PHE A 124 8.87 3.74 -4.87
CA PHE A 124 10.17 3.12 -4.64
C PHE A 124 10.98 3.09 -5.93
N SER A 125 12.30 2.96 -5.82
CA SER A 125 13.16 2.85 -6.99
C SER A 125 13.59 1.40 -7.22
N LEU A 126 13.62 0.99 -8.48
CA LEU A 126 14.21 -0.27 -8.91
C LEU A 126 15.53 -0.02 -9.64
N SER A 127 16.54 -0.82 -9.31
CA SER A 127 17.76 -0.99 -10.10
C SER A 127 17.73 -2.36 -10.74
N VAL A 128 17.65 -2.42 -12.05
CA VAL A 128 17.43 -3.67 -12.79
C VAL A 128 18.67 -4.04 -13.58
N GLY A 129 19.13 -5.29 -13.44
CA GLY A 129 20.26 -5.80 -14.21
C GLY A 129 20.67 -7.22 -13.85
N THR A 130 21.79 -7.66 -14.42
CA THR A 130 22.38 -8.97 -14.14
C THR A 130 23.17 -8.93 -12.81
N PRO A 131 22.89 -9.82 -11.84
CA PRO A 131 23.64 -9.86 -10.59
C PRO A 131 25.08 -10.32 -10.82
N THR A 132 26.03 -9.76 -10.05
CA THR A 132 27.44 -10.19 -10.07
C THR A 132 27.75 -10.97 -8.80
N THR A 133 28.31 -12.18 -8.93
CA THR A 133 28.75 -12.99 -7.79
C THR A 133 30.26 -12.85 -7.58
N ILE A 134 30.68 -12.45 -6.38
CA ILE A 134 32.10 -12.43 -5.99
C ILE A 134 32.34 -13.53 -4.95
N THR A 135 33.30 -14.41 -5.22
CA THR A 135 33.72 -15.47 -4.28
C THR A 135 34.97 -15.02 -3.54
N TYR A 136 34.90 -14.95 -2.22
CA TYR A 136 36.06 -14.72 -1.36
C TYR A 136 36.45 -16.01 -0.65
N THR A 137 37.72 -16.39 -0.76
CA THR A 137 38.29 -17.47 0.06
C THR A 137 39.00 -16.85 1.26
N PRO A 138 38.47 -16.95 2.49
CA PRO A 138 39.16 -16.42 3.66
C PRO A 138 40.46 -17.20 3.89
N THR A 139 41.57 -16.49 4.11
CA THR A 139 42.81 -17.10 4.61
C THR A 139 42.86 -16.92 6.12
N VAL A 140 42.96 -18.03 6.85
CA VAL A 140 43.19 -18.01 8.31
C VAL A 140 44.67 -17.73 8.56
N THR A 141 44.97 -16.70 9.37
CA THR A 141 46.32 -16.37 9.86
C THR A 141 46.39 -16.48 11.37
#